data_AF-A0A662ZKE5-F1
#
_entry.id   AF-A0A662ZKE5-F1
#
_cell.length_a   1.000
_cell.length_b   1.000
_cell.length_c   1.000
_cell.angle_alpha   90.00
_cell.angle_beta   90.00
_cell.angle_gamma   90.00
#
_symmetry.space_group_name_H-M   'P 1'
#
loop_
_entity.id
_entity.type
_entity.pdbx_description
1 polymer ?
#
loop_
_entity_poly.entity_id
_entity_poly.type
_entity_poly.pdbx_seq_one_letter_code
_entity_poly.pdbx_strand_id
1 'polypeptide(L)'
;MNLYSKYLVCYDIENNKTRTKFFEKMKDFGLQPIQKSVFYGFLNQAEFNSVRKLAFELLAASNDKCIFMKCNISPEEFKQQFIGYDNFIFLEPDGYETI
;
A
#
# COMPACT_ATOMS: atom_id res chain seq x y z
N MET A 1 -8.58 -18.75 -9.68
CA MET A 1 -7.44 -18.08 -9.00
C MET A 1 -7.86 -16.64 -8.77
N ASN A 2 -7.80 -16.16 -7.53
CA ASN A 2 -8.09 -14.74 -7.25
C ASN A 2 -6.92 -13.93 -7.83
N LEU A 3 -7.16 -13.15 -8.88
CA LEU A 3 -6.11 -12.45 -9.64
C LEU A 3 -5.39 -11.40 -8.78
N TYR A 4 -6.10 -10.86 -7.79
CA TYR A 4 -5.62 -9.83 -6.87
C TYR A 4 -5.66 -10.31 -5.42
N SER A 5 -4.71 -9.84 -4.61
CA SER A 5 -4.71 -9.97 -3.15
C SER A 5 -4.62 -8.58 -2.53
N LYS A 6 -5.27 -8.39 -1.38
CA LYS A 6 -5.18 -7.14 -0.62
C LYS A 6 -3.89 -7.14 0.21
N TYR A 7 -3.15 -6.04 0.15
CA TYR A 7 -1.90 -5.87 0.87
C TYR A 7 -1.93 -4.61 1.73
N LEU A 8 -1.38 -4.74 2.93
CA LEU A 8 -0.96 -3.62 3.76
C LEU A 8 0.54 -3.43 3.56
N VAL A 9 0.95 -2.20 3.26
CA VAL A 9 2.35 -1.81 3.10
C VAL A 9 2.69 -0.77 4.15
N CYS A 10 3.45 -1.18 5.16
CA CYS A 10 3.91 -0.29 6.23
C CYS A 10 5.37 0.04 5.97
N TYR A 11 5.76 1.30 6.17
CA TYR A 11 7.16 1.68 6.01
C TYR A 11 7.61 2.69 7.06
N ASP A 12 8.91 2.70 7.30
CA ASP A 12 9.63 3.62 8.16
C ASP A 12 10.86 4.07 7.37
N ILE A 13 10.80 5.29 6.82
CA ILE A 13 11.82 5.83 5.91
C ILE A 13 12.29 7.17 6.46
N GLU A 14 13.57 7.21 6.81
CA GLU A 14 14.20 8.34 7.50
C GLU A 14 14.37 9.53 6.55
N ASN A 15 14.88 9.26 5.34
CA ASN A 15 15.12 10.31 4.37
C ASN A 15 13.81 10.82 3.74
N ASN A 16 13.52 12.11 3.94
CA ASN A 16 12.29 12.74 3.43
C ASN A 16 12.15 12.64 1.90
N LYS A 17 13.24 12.79 1.14
CA LYS A 17 13.19 12.71 -0.34
C LYS A 17 12.88 11.29 -0.80
N THR A 18 13.53 10.30 -0.20
CA THR A 18 13.25 8.87 -0.45
C THR A 18 11.80 8.54 -0.09
N ARG A 19 11.33 9.00 1.08
CA ARG A 19 9.94 8.77 1.53
C ARG A 19 8.92 9.36 0.57
N THR A 20 9.10 10.60 0.13
CA THR A 20 8.21 11.23 -0.86
C THR A 20 8.24 10.45 -2.18
N LYS A 21 9.43 10.07 -2.67
CA LYS A 21 9.54 9.28 -3.90
C LYS A 21 8.85 7.91 -3.78
N PHE A 22 9.02 7.22 -2.66
CA PHE A 22 8.39 5.94 -2.38
C PHE A 22 6.86 6.08 -2.31
N PHE A 23 6.36 7.10 -1.59
CA PHE A 23 4.94 7.40 -1.47
C PHE A 23 4.28 7.64 -2.85
N GLU A 24 4.89 8.47 -3.68
CA GLU A 24 4.38 8.73 -5.04
C GLU A 24 4.36 7.45 -5.88
N LYS A 25 5.42 6.65 -5.80
CA LYS A 25 5.48 5.38 -6.54
C LYS A 25 4.45 4.35 -6.08
N MET A 26 4.12 4.27 -4.79
CA MET A 26 3.07 3.35 -4.32
C MET A 26 1.70 3.72 -4.93
N LYS A 27 1.40 5.01 -5.08
CA LYS A 27 0.16 5.47 -5.74
C LYS A 27 0.11 5.09 -7.21
N ASP A 28 1.25 5.07 -7.91
CA ASP A 28 1.33 4.60 -9.31
C ASP A 28 0.87 3.12 -9.47
N PHE A 29 0.93 2.32 -8.39
CA PHE A 29 0.43 0.94 -8.37
C PHE A 29 -1.04 0.83 -7.90
N GLY A 30 -1.76 1.94 -7.75
CA GLY A 30 -3.15 1.94 -7.27
C GLY A 30 -3.29 1.66 -5.77
N LEU A 31 -2.20 1.68 -5.00
CA LEU A 31 -2.28 1.57 -3.54
C LEU A 31 -2.80 2.87 -2.94
N GLN A 32 -3.81 2.77 -2.08
CA GLN A 32 -4.40 3.91 -1.40
C GLN A 32 -3.63 4.23 -0.11
N PRO A 33 -3.16 5.48 0.09
CA PRO A 33 -2.56 5.87 1.36
C PRO A 33 -3.65 5.93 2.43
N ILE A 34 -3.46 5.18 3.52
CA ILE A 34 -4.39 5.17 4.66
C ILE A 34 -3.80 5.86 5.89
N GLN A 35 -2.47 5.93 6.00
CA GLN A 35 -1.74 6.74 6.97
C GLN A 35 -0.51 7.38 6.32
N LYS A 36 0.15 8.29 7.05
CA LYS A 36 1.40 8.93 6.62
C LYS A 36 2.46 7.93 6.13
N SER A 37 2.50 6.74 6.74
CA SER A 37 3.48 5.70 6.40
C SER A 37 2.87 4.31 6.16
N VAL A 38 1.59 4.27 5.77
CA VAL A 38 0.87 3.01 5.53
C VAL A 38 -0.01 3.13 4.28
N PHE A 39 0.11 2.15 3.39
CA PHE A 39 -0.77 1.96 2.23
C PHE A 39 -1.60 0.69 2.38
N TYR A 40 -2.76 0.70 1.74
CA TYR A 40 -3.61 -0.46 1.58
C TYR A 40 -4.18 -0.52 0.16
N GLY A 41 -4.26 -1.70 -0.43
CA GLY A 41 -4.79 -1.83 -1.78
C GLY A 41 -4.62 -3.22 -2.36
N PHE A 42 -5.05 -3.37 -3.61
CA PHE A 42 -5.00 -4.61 -4.35
C PHE A 42 -3.73 -4.68 -5.17
N LEU A 43 -3.07 -5.83 -5.15
CA LEU A 43 -1.97 -6.13 -6.05
C LEU A 43 -2.16 -7.54 -6.60
N ASN A 44 -1.98 -7.70 -7.90
CA ASN A 44 -1.71 -9.00 -8.49
C ASN A 44 -0.25 -9.41 -8.23
N GLN A 45 0.10 -10.63 -8.63
CA GLN A 45 1.44 -11.18 -8.36
C GLN A 45 2.57 -10.39 -9.04
N ALA A 46 2.33 -9.86 -10.25
CA ALA A 46 3.32 -9.10 -11.00
C ALA A 46 3.54 -7.71 -10.38
N GLU A 47 2.45 -7.00 -10.04
CA GLU A 47 2.48 -5.71 -9.34
C GLU A 47 3.18 -5.85 -7.98
N PHE A 48 2.85 -6.87 -7.20
CA PHE A 48 3.51 -7.15 -5.93
C PHE A 48 5.04 -7.32 -6.09
N ASN A 49 5.47 -8.08 -7.10
CA ASN A 49 6.88 -8.27 -7.38
C ASN A 49 7.57 -6.96 -7.80
N SER A 50 6.90 -6.12 -8.60
CA SER A 50 7.38 -4.81 -9.03
C SER A 50 7.53 -3.84 -7.85
N VAL A 51 6.52 -3.75 -7.00
CA VAL A 51 6.53 -2.93 -5.78
C VAL A 51 7.67 -3.36 -4.85
N ARG A 52 7.82 -4.68 -4.64
CA ARG A 52 8.87 -5.22 -3.77
C ARG A 52 10.26 -4.93 -4.34
N LYS A 53 10.46 -5.08 -5.64
CA LYS A 53 11.71 -4.74 -6.32
C LYS A 53 12.04 -3.25 -6.17
N LEU A 54 11.06 -2.38 -6.41
CA LEU A 54 11.20 -0.94 -6.21
C LEU A 54 11.61 -0.60 -4.77
N ALA A 55 11.00 -1.25 -3.78
CA ALA A 55 11.35 -1.06 -2.38
C ALA A 55 12.81 -1.43 -2.12
N PHE A 56 13.29 -2.56 -2.64
CA PHE A 56 14.71 -2.94 -2.53
C PHE A 56 15.67 -1.98 -3.22
N GLU A 57 15.25 -1.35 -4.32
CA GLU A 57 16.08 -0.39 -5.06
C GLU A 57 16.11 1.00 -4.42
N LEU A 58 15.02 1.43 -3.78
CA LEU A 58 14.89 2.78 -3.23
C LEU A 58 15.29 2.89 -1.76
N LEU A 59 15.07 1.84 -0.97
CA LEU A 59 15.23 1.90 0.48
C LEU A 59 16.67 1.57 0.88
N ALA A 60 17.26 2.40 1.75
CA ALA A 60 18.59 2.17 2.29
C ALA A 60 18.52 1.03 3.32
N ALA A 61 19.15 -0.10 3.00
CA ALA A 61 19.05 -1.34 3.76
C ALA A 61 19.45 -1.24 5.25
N SER A 62 20.17 -0.19 5.67
CA SER A 62 20.63 -0.04 7.06
C SER A 62 19.60 0.61 7.99
N ASN A 63 18.74 1.51 7.49
CA ASN A 63 17.89 2.35 8.35
C ASN A 63 16.40 2.30 7.98
N ASP A 64 16.10 2.08 6.70
CA ASP A 64 14.73 2.05 6.21
C ASP A 64 14.11 0.67 6.43
N LYS A 65 12.82 0.64 6.78
CA LYS A 65 12.06 -0.61 6.99
C LYS A 65 10.81 -0.57 6.14
N CYS A 66 10.46 -1.69 5.54
CA CYS A 66 9.22 -1.84 4.80
C CYS A 66 8.67 -3.25 4.99
N ILE A 67 7.39 -3.34 5.32
CA ILE A 67 6.66 -4.59 5.56
C ILE A 67 5.55 -4.67 4.52
N PHE A 68 5.52 -5.80 3.82
CA PHE A 68 4.42 -6.18 2.96
C PHE A 68 3.67 -7.34 3.59
N MET A 69 2.40 -7.16 3.91
CA MET A 69 1.58 -8.24 4.47
C MET A 69 0.28 -8.36 3.69
N LYS A 70 -0.11 -9.61 3.38
CA LYS A 70 -1.47 -9.87 2.89
C LYS A 70 -2.43 -9.55 4.03
N CYS A 71 -3.44 -8.74 3.75
CA CYS A 71 -4.36 -8.25 4.77
C CYS A 71 -5.73 -8.06 4.12
N ASN A 72 -6.75 -8.77 4.60
CA ASN A 72 -8.11 -8.61 4.12
C ASN A 72 -8.88 -7.83 5.18
N ILE A 73 -8.98 -6.52 4.97
CA ILE A 73 -9.79 -5.60 5.78
C ILE A 73 -10.99 -5.19 4.91
N SER A 74 -12.21 -5.37 5.42
CA SER A 74 -13.41 -4.87 4.76
C SER A 74 -13.54 -3.35 4.96
N PRO A 75 -14.22 -2.62 4.06
CA PRO A 75 -14.49 -1.19 4.24
C PRO A 75 -15.18 -0.87 5.59
N GLU A 76 -16.01 -1.76 6.11
CA GLU A 76 -16.68 -1.61 7.40
C GLU A 76 -15.70 -1.75 8.58
N GLU A 77 -14.74 -2.66 8.48
CA GLU A 77 -13.71 -2.86 9.52
C GLU A 77 -12.84 -1.61 9.71
N PHE A 78 -12.57 -0.85 8.64
CA PHE A 78 -11.89 0.45 8.76
C PHE A 78 -12.64 1.39 9.71
N LYS A 79 -13.98 1.43 9.63
CA LYS A 79 -14.81 2.34 10.44
C LYS A 79 -15.01 1.84 11.87
N GLN A 80 -15.09 0.53 12.06
CA GLN A 80 -15.40 -0.07 13.35
C GLN A 80 -14.17 -0.31 14.22
N GLN A 81 -13.03 -0.61 13.61
CA GLN A 81 -11.83 -1.06 14.34
C GLN A 81 -10.74 0.02 14.40
N PHE A 82 -10.73 1.00 13.49
CA PHE A 82 -9.68 2.01 13.42
C PHE A 82 -10.18 3.40 13.84
N ILE A 83 -9.32 4.11 14.56
CA ILE A 83 -9.62 5.44 15.09
C ILE A 83 -9.37 6.50 14.01
N GLY A 84 -10.36 7.37 13.75
CA GLY A 84 -10.26 8.48 12.81
C GLY A 84 -10.63 8.14 11.35
N TYR A 85 -11.27 6.99 11.12
CA TYR A 85 -11.65 6.50 9.79
C TYR A 85 -13.17 6.49 9.55
N ASP A 86 -13.96 7.22 10.34
CA ASP A 86 -15.43 7.21 10.26
C ASP A 86 -15.97 7.50 8.84
N ASN A 87 -15.31 8.43 8.15
CA ASN A 87 -15.63 8.83 6.77
C ASN A 87 -14.68 8.24 5.72
N PHE A 88 -13.90 7.22 6.07
CA PHE A 88 -12.97 6.59 5.15
C PHE A 88 -13.73 5.87 4.03
N ILE A 89 -13.29 6.10 2.80
CA ILE A 89 -13.80 5.45 1.60
C ILE A 89 -12.64 4.68 1.00
N PHE A 90 -12.80 3.36 0.96
CA PHE A 90 -11.88 2.47 0.24
C PHE A 90 -12.50 2.14 -1.11
N LEU A 91 -11.80 2.49 -2.19
CA LEU A 91 -12.21 2.14 -3.54
C LEU A 91 -11.66 0.76 -3.85
N GLU A 92 -12.53 -0.24 -3.93
CA GLU A 92 -12.15 -1.51 -4.54
C GLU A 92 -12.08 -1.30 -6.06
N PRO A 93 -11.03 -1.78 -6.73
CA PRO A 93 -11.00 -1.80 -8.18
C PRO A 93 -12.19 -2.62 -8.63
N ASP A 94 -13.14 -1.97 -9.28
CA ASP A 94 -14.14 -2.69 -10.03
C ASP A 94 -13.40 -3.47 -11.12
N GLY A 95 -13.83 -4.70 -11.42
CA GLY A 95 -13.11 -5.55 -12.38
C GLY A 95 -13.08 -5.02 -13.83
N TYR A 96 -13.33 -3.73 -14.05
CA TYR A 96 -13.51 -3.08 -15.34
C TYR A 96 -12.74 -1.77 -15.53
N GLU A 97 -12.26 -1.09 -14.48
CA GLU A 97 -11.46 0.12 -14.67
C GLU A 97 -9.97 -0.20 -14.72
N THR A 98 -9.52 -0.36 -15.96
CA THR A 98 -8.11 -0.26 -16.34
C THR A 98 -7.70 1.19 -16.08
N ILE A 99 -6.68 1.41 -15.24
CA ILE A 99 -5.98 2.71 -15.15
C ILE A 99 -5.17 2.92 -16.43
#